data_AF-A0A060CDX4-F1
#
_entry.id   AF-A0A060CDX4-F1
#
_cell.length_a   1.000
_cell.length_b   1.000
_cell.length_c   1.000
_cell.angle_alpha   90.00
_cell.angle_beta   90.00
_cell.angle_gamma   90.00
#
_symmetry.space_group_name_H-M   'P 1'
#
loop_
_entity.id
_entity.type
_entity.pdbx_description
1 polymer ?
#
loop_
_entity_poly.entity_id
_entity_poly.type
_entity_poly.pdbx_seq_one_letter_code
_entity_poly.pdbx_strand_id
1 'polypeptide(L)'
;RRTTHPAPSLHAPVADPVGARRALGIGADEVVFLFFGYVRAYKGVDVLLEALRRRPTTPDGPSWRAVIAGEWYVDRAAADRAAAEPPLAGHVSIVDRYVPAEEAAALFAAADVVVLPYRAGTQSGVVPLAYAHGRGVISTRVGGLEEAVSDETGVLVAPEDPAGLAAAMEEVRRG
;
A
#
# COMPACT_ATOMS: atom_id res chain seq x y z
N ARG A 1 6.39 36.12 10.32
CA ARG A 1 5.00 35.62 10.13
C ARG A 1 5.08 34.10 10.18
N ARG A 2 4.57 33.44 11.23
CA ARG A 2 4.50 31.97 11.31
C ARG A 2 3.31 31.54 10.45
N THR A 3 3.56 30.83 9.36
CA THR A 3 2.54 30.11 8.62
C THR A 3 2.11 28.92 9.48
N THR A 4 0.99 29.06 10.17
CA THR A 4 0.30 27.92 10.77
C THR A 4 -0.21 27.04 9.63
N HIS A 5 0.47 25.94 9.36
CA HIS A 5 -0.09 24.87 8.52
C HIS A 5 -1.29 24.30 9.29
N PRO A 6 -2.49 24.24 8.72
CA PRO A 6 -3.62 23.63 9.42
C PRO A 6 -3.27 22.15 9.66
N ALA A 7 -3.42 21.70 10.90
CA ALA A 7 -3.35 20.28 11.22
C ALA A 7 -4.50 19.58 10.46
N PRO A 8 -4.23 18.50 9.71
CA PRO A 8 -5.29 17.78 9.02
C PRO A 8 -6.32 17.31 10.05
N SER A 9 -7.60 17.58 9.79
CA SER A 9 -8.70 17.14 10.65
C SER A 9 -8.72 15.61 10.69
N LEU A 10 -8.48 15.03 11.87
CA LEU A 10 -8.48 13.59 12.14
C LEU A 10 -9.85 12.90 11.96
N HIS A 11 -10.86 13.62 11.42
CA HIS A 11 -12.25 13.18 11.28
C HIS A 11 -12.78 13.47 9.87
N ALA A 12 -12.01 13.13 8.82
CA ALA A 12 -12.64 12.92 7.53
C ALA A 12 -13.64 11.75 7.68
N PRO A 13 -14.88 11.84 7.16
CA PRO A 13 -15.79 10.72 7.17
C PRO A 13 -15.09 9.51 6.52
N VAL A 14 -15.16 8.35 7.18
CA VAL A 14 -14.63 7.11 6.62
C VAL A 14 -15.29 6.93 5.26
N ALA A 15 -14.51 7.07 4.18
CA ALA A 15 -15.06 7.02 2.84
C ALA A 15 -15.71 5.65 2.59
N ASP A 16 -16.83 5.65 1.85
CA ASP A 16 -17.54 4.43 1.45
C ASP A 16 -16.58 3.52 0.64
N PRO A 17 -16.22 2.33 1.13
CA PRO A 17 -15.33 1.42 0.41
C PRO A 17 -15.85 1.04 -0.98
N VAL A 18 -17.18 0.92 -1.15
CA VAL A 18 -17.78 0.53 -2.43
C VAL A 18 -17.67 1.68 -3.44
N GLY A 19 -18.04 2.88 -3.02
CA GLY A 19 -17.87 4.10 -3.82
C GLY A 19 -16.42 4.37 -4.18
N ALA A 20 -15.50 4.21 -3.24
CA ALA A 20 -14.06 4.40 -3.46
C ALA A 20 -13.51 3.42 -4.51
N ARG A 21 -13.87 2.14 -4.42
CA ARG A 21 -13.47 1.12 -5.40
C ARG A 21 -14.02 1.41 -6.79
N ARG A 22 -15.32 1.76 -6.88
CA ARG A 22 -15.95 2.12 -8.16
C ARG A 22 -15.25 3.32 -8.81
N ALA A 23 -14.90 4.34 -8.03
CA ALA A 23 -14.18 5.52 -8.52
C ALA A 23 -12.77 5.18 -9.06
N LEU A 24 -12.14 4.14 -8.52
CA LEU A 24 -10.82 3.64 -8.93
C LEU A 24 -10.90 2.53 -10.00
N GLY A 25 -12.09 2.12 -10.43
CA GLY A 25 -12.27 1.02 -11.38
C GLY A 25 -11.90 -0.36 -10.82
N ILE A 26 -11.94 -0.52 -9.49
CA ILE A 26 -11.61 -1.76 -8.79
C ILE A 26 -12.88 -2.58 -8.58
N GLY A 27 -12.82 -3.87 -8.92
CA GLY A 27 -13.88 -4.85 -8.71
C GLY A 27 -14.24 -5.05 -7.24
N ALA A 28 -15.50 -5.42 -6.98
CA ALA A 28 -16.00 -5.61 -5.63
C ALA A 28 -15.27 -6.74 -4.87
N ASP A 29 -14.87 -7.78 -5.59
CA ASP A 29 -14.24 -8.99 -5.05
C ASP A 29 -12.71 -8.97 -5.11
N GLU A 30 -12.10 -7.91 -5.65
CA GLU A 30 -10.64 -7.78 -5.70
C GLU A 30 -10.05 -7.53 -4.31
N VAL A 31 -8.95 -8.20 -3.96
CA VAL A 31 -8.13 -7.83 -2.80
C VAL A 31 -7.24 -6.64 -3.17
N VAL A 32 -7.27 -5.57 -2.40
CA VAL A 32 -6.58 -4.31 -2.72
C VAL A 32 -5.42 -4.07 -1.76
N PHE A 33 -4.21 -4.07 -2.30
CA PHE A 33 -2.98 -3.71 -1.61
C PHE A 33 -2.65 -2.24 -1.87
N LEU A 34 -2.42 -1.45 -0.81
CA LEU A 34 -2.04 -0.05 -0.93
C LEU A 34 -0.62 0.17 -0.43
N PHE A 35 0.23 0.74 -1.27
CA PHE A 35 1.44 1.46 -0.85
C PHE A 35 1.13 2.96 -0.92
N PHE A 36 1.39 3.70 0.18
CA PHE A 36 1.09 5.12 0.25
C PHE A 36 2.27 5.95 0.79
N GLY A 37 2.45 7.15 0.23
CA GLY A 37 3.41 8.15 0.67
C GLY A 37 4.61 8.29 -0.26
N TYR A 38 5.63 9.05 0.16
CA TYR A 38 6.81 9.30 -0.68
C TYR A 38 7.51 8.00 -1.08
N VAL A 39 7.73 7.84 -2.38
CA VAL A 39 8.45 6.69 -2.95
C VAL A 39 9.94 7.01 -2.97
N ARG A 40 10.68 6.37 -2.06
CA ARG A 40 12.13 6.50 -1.89
C ARG A 40 12.77 5.12 -1.90
N ALA A 41 14.06 5.02 -2.20
CA ALA A 41 14.75 3.73 -2.32
C ALA A 41 14.59 2.85 -1.06
N TYR A 42 14.66 3.46 0.13
CA TYR A 42 14.48 2.73 1.40
C TYR A 42 13.04 2.25 1.64
N LYS A 43 12.05 2.72 0.87
CA LYS A 43 10.64 2.34 1.03
C LYS A 43 10.28 1.02 0.32
N GLY A 44 11.18 0.51 -0.52
CA GLY A 44 11.08 -0.86 -1.03
C GLY A 44 9.98 -1.14 -2.06
N VAL A 45 9.59 -0.16 -2.89
CA VAL A 45 8.58 -0.41 -3.94
C VAL A 45 9.01 -1.51 -4.91
N ASP A 46 10.32 -1.63 -5.18
CA ASP A 46 10.88 -2.73 -5.96
C ASP A 46 10.70 -4.11 -5.28
N VAL A 47 10.81 -4.17 -3.94
CA VAL A 47 10.52 -5.37 -3.15
C VAL A 47 9.04 -5.73 -3.24
N LEU A 48 8.14 -4.73 -3.16
CA LEU A 48 6.70 -4.93 -3.36
C LEU A 48 6.39 -5.50 -4.74
N LEU A 49 6.95 -4.91 -5.79
CA LEU A 49 6.70 -5.37 -7.17
C LEU A 49 7.19 -6.81 -7.36
N GLU A 50 8.35 -7.16 -6.80
CA GLU A 50 8.87 -8.52 -6.85
C GLU A 50 8.01 -9.52 -6.06
N ALA A 51 7.44 -9.10 -4.92
CA ALA A 51 6.48 -9.92 -4.18
C ALA A 51 5.18 -10.13 -4.96
N LEU A 52 4.66 -9.07 -5.59
CA LEU A 52 3.46 -9.13 -6.41
C LEU A 52 3.62 -10.06 -7.62
N ARG A 53 4.82 -10.14 -8.23
CA ARG A 53 5.09 -11.06 -9.36
C ARG A 53 4.95 -12.53 -8.98
N ARG A 54 5.12 -12.86 -7.71
CA ARG A 54 5.04 -14.23 -7.20
C ARG A 54 3.60 -14.69 -6.98
N ARG A 55 2.66 -13.75 -6.94
CA ARG A 55 1.26 -14.08 -6.71
C ARG A 55 0.66 -14.78 -7.92
N PRO A 56 -0.16 -15.83 -7.72
CA PRO A 56 -0.91 -16.43 -8.80
C PRO A 56 -1.85 -15.41 -9.44
N THR A 57 -1.78 -15.28 -10.76
CA THR A 57 -2.77 -14.56 -11.59
C THR A 57 -3.53 -15.58 -12.43
N THR A 58 -4.13 -16.57 -11.79
CA THR A 58 -4.93 -17.59 -12.47
C THR A 58 -6.40 -17.15 -12.54
N PRO A 59 -7.17 -17.55 -13.57
CA PRO A 59 -8.61 -17.25 -13.65
C PRO A 59 -9.40 -17.67 -12.42
N ASP A 60 -8.97 -18.76 -11.76
CA ASP A 60 -9.62 -19.32 -10.56
C ASP A 60 -9.01 -18.80 -9.23
N GLY A 61 -7.98 -17.95 -9.30
CA GLY A 61 -7.35 -17.35 -8.13
C GLY A 61 -8.10 -16.09 -7.65
N PRO A 62 -7.95 -15.68 -6.38
CA PRO A 62 -8.53 -14.43 -5.92
C PRO A 62 -7.93 -13.26 -6.71
N SER A 63 -8.81 -12.49 -7.37
CA SER A 63 -8.40 -11.30 -8.11
C SER A 63 -7.83 -10.26 -7.14
N TRP A 64 -6.80 -9.53 -7.56
CA TRP A 64 -6.15 -8.54 -6.71
C TRP A 64 -5.71 -7.31 -7.50
N ARG A 65 -5.60 -6.20 -6.77
CA ARG A 65 -5.11 -4.90 -7.24
C ARG A 65 -4.01 -4.41 -6.31
N ALA A 66 -2.96 -3.82 -6.86
CA ALA A 66 -1.99 -3.04 -6.11
C ALA A 66 -2.04 -1.58 -6.56
N VAL A 67 -2.15 -0.66 -5.60
CA VAL A 67 -2.07 0.79 -5.85
C VAL A 67 -0.82 1.32 -5.16
N ILE A 68 0.08 1.91 -5.94
CA ILE A 68 1.30 2.56 -5.46
C ILE A 68 1.10 4.06 -5.62
N ALA A 69 0.79 4.76 -4.53
CA ALA A 69 0.36 6.14 -4.55
C ALA A 69 1.24 7.07 -3.73
N GLY A 70 1.85 8.05 -4.39
CA GLY A 70 2.62 9.11 -3.76
C GLY A 70 3.69 9.67 -4.68
N GLU A 71 4.42 10.67 -4.19
CA GLU A 71 5.43 11.39 -4.98
C GLU A 71 6.75 10.61 -5.04
N TRP A 72 7.29 10.44 -6.25
CA TRP A 72 8.50 9.66 -6.49
C TRP A 72 9.78 10.49 -6.39
N TYR A 73 10.75 9.95 -5.65
CA TYR A 73 12.10 10.51 -5.46
C TYR A 73 13.19 9.55 -5.95
N VAL A 74 12.81 8.56 -6.75
CA VAL A 74 13.68 7.57 -7.40
C VAL A 74 13.25 7.42 -8.85
N ASP A 75 14.14 6.92 -9.69
CA ASP A 75 13.79 6.58 -11.07
C ASP A 75 12.66 5.53 -11.09
N ARG A 76 11.59 5.83 -11.82
CA ARG A 76 10.40 4.98 -11.94
C ARG A 76 10.50 4.00 -13.12
N ALA A 77 11.43 4.16 -14.06
CA ALA A 77 11.46 3.38 -15.29
C ALA A 77 11.38 1.86 -15.07
N ALA A 78 12.03 1.34 -14.02
CA ALA A 78 11.95 -0.07 -13.64
C ALA A 78 10.57 -0.48 -13.11
N ALA A 79 9.92 0.38 -12.32
CA ALA A 79 8.58 0.14 -11.78
C ALA A 79 7.50 0.25 -12.86
N ASP A 80 7.59 1.23 -13.76
CA ASP A 80 6.69 1.38 -14.91
C ASP A 80 6.77 0.15 -15.81
N ARG A 81 7.99 -0.32 -16.13
CA ARG A 81 8.19 -1.54 -16.90
C ARG A 81 7.58 -2.74 -16.19
N ALA A 82 7.85 -2.90 -14.89
CA ALA A 82 7.31 -3.99 -14.11
C ALA A 82 5.77 -4.00 -14.13
N ALA A 83 5.13 -2.85 -13.95
CA ALA A 83 3.67 -2.72 -13.94
C ALA A 83 3.02 -2.94 -15.31
N ALA A 84 3.77 -2.74 -16.41
CA ALA A 84 3.27 -2.94 -17.77
C ALA A 84 3.43 -4.38 -18.29
N GLU A 85 4.22 -5.22 -17.62
CA GLU A 85 4.54 -6.59 -18.06
C GLU A 85 3.79 -7.64 -17.25
N PRO A 86 3.37 -8.77 -17.85
CA PRO A 86 2.85 -9.90 -17.10
C PRO A 86 3.87 -10.39 -16.04
N PRO A 87 3.40 -10.84 -14.86
CA PRO A 87 1.99 -10.99 -14.47
C PRO A 87 1.36 -9.72 -13.88
N LEU A 88 2.07 -8.59 -13.79
CA LEU A 88 1.58 -7.38 -13.11
C LEU A 88 0.69 -6.50 -13.99
N ALA A 89 0.81 -6.64 -15.32
CA ALA A 89 0.02 -5.91 -16.30
C ALA A 89 -1.48 -5.97 -15.97
N GLY A 90 -2.09 -4.80 -15.79
CA GLY A 90 -3.51 -4.67 -15.45
C GLY A 90 -3.86 -4.86 -13.96
N HIS A 91 -2.90 -5.24 -13.11
CA HIS A 91 -3.09 -5.40 -11.67
C HIS A 91 -2.42 -4.30 -10.83
N VAL A 92 -1.42 -3.61 -11.37
CA VAL A 92 -0.69 -2.56 -10.66
C VAL A 92 -1.03 -1.18 -11.23
N SER A 93 -1.43 -0.26 -10.36
CA SER A 93 -1.68 1.15 -10.68
C SER A 93 -0.70 2.03 -9.94
N ILE A 94 -0.02 2.93 -10.67
CA ILE A 94 0.94 3.88 -10.09
C ILE A 94 0.35 5.30 -10.18
N VAL A 95 0.33 5.98 -9.04
CA VAL A 95 -0.02 7.40 -8.93
C VAL A 95 1.24 8.15 -8.50
N ASP A 96 1.92 8.78 -9.46
CA ASP A 96 3.11 9.61 -9.20
C ASP A 96 2.74 11.09 -9.07
N ARG A 97 2.30 11.46 -7.87
CA ARG A 97 2.13 12.85 -7.45
C ARG A 97 1.90 12.90 -5.96
N TYR A 98 1.95 14.10 -5.40
CA TYR A 98 1.35 14.36 -4.12
C TYR A 98 -0.15 14.01 -4.15
N VAL A 99 -0.60 13.27 -3.13
CA VAL A 99 -1.99 12.85 -2.97
C VAL A 99 -2.60 13.64 -1.81
N PRO A 100 -3.58 14.53 -2.07
CA PRO A 100 -4.28 15.27 -1.03
C PRO A 100 -5.02 14.36 -0.05
N ALA A 101 -5.37 14.88 1.13
CA ALA A 101 -5.97 14.11 2.21
C ALA A 101 -7.30 13.45 1.81
N GLU A 102 -8.13 14.14 1.04
CA GLU A 102 -9.42 13.65 0.57
C GLU A 102 -9.27 12.46 -0.38
N GLU A 103 -8.29 12.52 -1.28
CA GLU A 103 -7.97 11.42 -2.19
C GLU A 103 -7.31 10.26 -1.45
N ALA A 104 -6.43 10.57 -0.49
CA ALA A 104 -5.82 9.56 0.36
C ALA A 104 -6.89 8.77 1.12
N ALA A 105 -7.89 9.45 1.69
CA ALA A 105 -8.99 8.79 2.39
C ALA A 105 -9.74 7.80 1.49
N ALA A 106 -9.95 8.12 0.21
CA ALA A 106 -10.55 7.20 -0.76
C ALA A 106 -9.63 5.99 -1.05
N LEU A 107 -8.32 6.19 -1.19
CA LEU A 107 -7.36 5.10 -1.38
C LEU A 107 -7.34 4.14 -0.19
N PHE A 108 -7.26 4.66 1.05
CA PHE A 108 -7.32 3.84 2.25
C PHE A 108 -8.67 3.13 2.41
N ALA A 109 -9.78 3.78 2.03
CA ALA A 109 -11.10 3.16 2.07
C ALA A 109 -11.26 1.99 1.08
N ALA A 110 -10.65 2.11 -0.11
CA ALA A 110 -10.65 1.05 -1.11
C ALA A 110 -9.75 -0.14 -0.75
N ALA A 111 -8.63 0.13 -0.07
CA ALA A 111 -7.62 -0.86 0.30
C ALA A 111 -8.15 -1.92 1.28
N ASP A 112 -7.77 -3.18 1.14
CA ASP A 112 -7.97 -4.19 2.20
C ASP A 112 -6.81 -4.16 3.21
N VAL A 113 -5.60 -3.87 2.73
CA VAL A 113 -4.40 -3.82 3.55
C VAL A 113 -3.39 -2.80 3.02
N VAL A 114 -2.59 -2.24 3.91
CA VAL A 114 -1.47 -1.34 3.55
C VAL A 114 -0.16 -2.12 3.60
N VAL A 115 0.68 -1.96 2.58
CA VAL A 115 1.96 -2.70 2.46
C VAL A 115 3.14 -1.74 2.51
N LEU A 116 4.02 -1.93 3.51
CA LEU A 116 5.16 -1.06 3.82
C LEU A 116 6.46 -1.89 3.85
N PRO A 117 7.04 -2.25 2.68
CA PRO A 117 8.16 -3.17 2.55
C PRO A 117 9.52 -2.48 2.77
N TYR A 118 9.64 -1.72 3.85
CA TYR A 118 10.75 -0.79 4.02
C TYR A 118 12.06 -1.53 4.28
N ARG A 119 13.17 -1.01 3.76
CA ARG A 119 14.54 -1.43 4.09
C ARG A 119 15.04 -0.83 5.40
N ALA A 120 14.52 0.34 5.73
CA ALA A 120 14.85 1.07 6.95
C ALA A 120 13.72 2.07 7.29
N GLY A 121 13.61 2.48 8.56
CA GLY A 121 12.71 3.55 8.95
C GLY A 121 12.71 3.76 10.46
N THR A 122 12.83 5.01 10.91
CA THR A 122 12.73 5.31 12.35
C THR A 122 11.28 5.37 12.82
N GLN A 123 10.38 5.88 11.97
CA GLN A 123 8.93 5.93 12.17
C GLN A 123 8.23 5.92 10.80
N SER A 124 6.94 5.60 10.79
CA SER A 124 6.10 5.73 9.59
C SER A 124 4.82 6.49 9.92
N GLY A 125 4.65 7.67 9.31
CA GLY A 125 3.37 8.39 9.36
C GLY A 125 2.23 7.65 8.65
N VAL A 126 2.54 6.61 7.86
CA VAL A 126 1.54 5.83 7.12
C VAL A 126 0.85 4.80 8.01
N VAL A 127 1.52 4.27 9.04
CA VAL A 127 0.92 3.28 9.96
C VAL A 127 -0.26 3.87 10.74
N PRO A 128 -0.15 5.04 11.40
CA PRO A 128 -1.29 5.68 12.05
C PRO A 128 -2.43 6.01 11.08
N LEU A 129 -2.12 6.38 9.83
CA LEU A 129 -3.15 6.64 8.81
C LEU A 129 -3.90 5.36 8.43
N ALA A 130 -3.18 4.25 8.22
CA ALA A 130 -3.80 2.95 7.96
C ALA A 130 -4.80 2.58 9.06
N TYR A 131 -4.38 2.69 10.33
CA TYR A 131 -5.24 2.38 11.48
C TYR A 131 -6.42 3.34 11.64
N ALA A 132 -6.21 4.65 11.39
CA ALA A 132 -7.31 5.62 11.39
C ALA A 132 -8.40 5.30 10.35
N HIS A 133 -8.04 4.57 9.28
CA HIS A 133 -8.96 4.09 8.26
C HIS A 133 -9.36 2.61 8.43
N GLY A 134 -9.03 2.01 9.58
CA GLY A 134 -9.38 0.62 9.91
C GLY A 134 -8.66 -0.42 9.05
N ARG A 135 -7.46 -0.11 8.55
CA ARG A 135 -6.68 -1.00 7.68
C ARG A 135 -5.50 -1.59 8.42
N GLY A 136 -5.38 -2.92 8.34
CA GLY A 136 -4.20 -3.63 8.79
C GLY A 136 -2.97 -3.29 7.94
N VAL A 137 -1.79 -3.63 8.46
CA VAL A 137 -0.50 -3.33 7.82
C VAL A 137 0.33 -4.59 7.63
N ILE A 138 0.81 -4.84 6.42
CA ILE A 138 1.94 -5.76 6.18
C ILE A 138 3.20 -4.92 6.09
N SER A 139 4.18 -5.15 6.95
CA SER A 139 5.42 -4.38 6.98
C SER A 139 6.64 -5.24 7.26
N THR A 140 7.81 -4.63 7.23
CA THR A 140 9.09 -5.26 7.53
C THR A 140 9.53 -4.95 8.95
N ARG A 141 10.27 -5.88 9.58
CA ARG A 141 10.88 -5.69 10.90
C ARG A 141 12.07 -4.72 10.84
N VAL A 142 11.79 -3.42 10.70
CA VAL A 142 12.82 -2.36 10.64
C VAL A 142 12.44 -1.15 11.46
N GLY A 143 13.34 -0.76 12.37
CA GLY A 143 13.19 0.41 13.26
C GLY A 143 11.78 0.54 13.84
N GLY A 144 11.17 1.73 13.79
CA GLY A 144 9.88 1.98 14.45
C GLY A 144 8.68 1.29 13.81
N LEU A 145 8.83 0.55 12.70
CA LEU A 145 7.75 -0.28 12.16
C LEU A 145 7.54 -1.55 12.98
N GLU A 146 8.62 -2.12 13.53
CA GLU A 146 8.56 -3.32 14.36
C GLU A 146 7.79 -3.07 15.67
N GLU A 147 7.89 -1.86 16.22
CA GLU A 147 7.14 -1.46 17.41
C GLU A 147 5.70 -1.01 17.09
N ALA A 148 5.46 -0.47 15.90
CA ALA A 148 4.17 0.12 15.53
C ALA A 148 3.16 -0.91 15.02
N VAL A 149 3.60 -2.09 14.59
CA VAL A 149 2.75 -3.16 14.03
C VAL A 149 2.76 -4.35 14.99
N SER A 150 1.57 -4.74 15.46
CA SER A 150 1.37 -5.91 16.31
C SER A 150 0.68 -7.05 15.55
N ASP A 151 0.67 -8.26 16.12
CA ASP A 151 0.02 -9.42 15.52
C ASP A 151 -1.51 -9.23 15.34
N GLU A 152 -2.14 -8.35 16.11
CA GLU A 152 -3.56 -8.01 15.97
C GLU A 152 -3.83 -6.97 14.88
N THR A 153 -2.82 -6.21 14.48
CA THR A 153 -2.95 -5.06 13.58
C THR A 153 -2.23 -5.23 12.25
N GLY A 154 -1.52 -6.34 12.07
CA GLY A 154 -0.73 -6.58 10.87
C GLY A 154 0.16 -7.81 10.89
N VAL A 155 1.06 -7.87 9.92
CA VAL A 155 2.05 -8.94 9.77
C VAL A 155 3.41 -8.30 9.52
N LEU A 156 4.42 -8.80 10.23
CA LEU A 156 5.81 -8.39 10.08
C LEU A 156 6.63 -9.46 9.34
N VAL A 157 7.31 -9.08 8.27
CA VAL A 157 8.22 -9.93 7.48
C VAL A 157 9.67 -9.44 7.58
N ALA A 158 10.63 -10.22 7.10
CA ALA A 158 12.01 -9.75 7.01
C ALA A 158 12.15 -8.64 5.95
N PRO A 159 13.01 -7.61 6.15
CA PRO A 159 13.33 -6.67 5.09
C PRO A 159 14.03 -7.38 3.92
N GLU A 160 13.83 -6.86 2.71
CA GLU A 160 14.40 -7.41 1.47
C GLU A 160 14.04 -8.88 1.21
N ASP A 161 12.88 -9.32 1.70
CA ASP A 161 12.33 -10.65 1.47
C ASP A 161 11.00 -10.59 0.66
N PRO A 162 11.08 -10.50 -0.67
CA PRO A 162 9.88 -10.53 -1.52
C PRO A 162 9.06 -11.82 -1.37
N ALA A 163 9.68 -12.95 -0.99
CA ALA A 163 8.98 -14.22 -0.83
C ALA A 163 8.11 -14.21 0.43
N GLY A 164 8.69 -13.79 1.56
CA GLY A 164 7.95 -13.61 2.81
C GLY A 164 6.85 -12.56 2.69
N LEU A 165 7.14 -11.46 1.97
CA LEU A 165 6.13 -10.42 1.69
C LEU A 165 4.97 -10.98 0.86
N ALA A 166 5.26 -11.77 -0.19
CA ALA A 166 4.23 -12.39 -1.03
C ALA A 166 3.36 -13.36 -0.20
N ALA A 167 3.97 -14.21 0.62
CA ALA A 167 3.25 -15.14 1.49
C ALA A 167 2.33 -14.41 2.47
N ALA A 168 2.80 -13.34 3.12
CA ALA A 168 1.97 -12.53 4.01
C ALA A 168 0.77 -11.90 3.27
N MET A 169 0.96 -11.47 2.01
CA MET A 169 -0.12 -10.92 1.19
C MET A 169 -1.11 -12.00 0.71
N GLU A 170 -0.73 -13.28 0.61
CA GLU A 170 -1.61 -14.38 0.17
C GLU A 170 -2.68 -14.73 1.21
N GLU A 171 -2.38 -14.53 2.48
CA GLU A 171 -3.32 -14.72 3.59
C GLU A 171 -4.40 -13.63 3.65
N VAL A 172 -4.20 -12.51 2.97
CA VAL A 172 -5.18 -11.42 2.92
C VAL A 172 -6.37 -11.85 2.07
N ARG A 173 -7.54 -11.89 2.73
CA ARG A 173 -8.83 -12.11 2.10
C ARG A 173 -9.61 -10.81 2.04
N ARG A 174 -10.52 -10.74 1.09
CA ARG A 174 -11.54 -9.68 1.04
C ARG A 174 -12.38 -9.76 2.32
N GLY A 175 -12.45 -8.64 3.05
CA GLY A 175 -13.32 -8.48 4.23
C GLY A 175 -14.74 -8.07 3.86
#